data_AF-A0AAW2A3D8-F1
#
_entry.id   AF-A0AAW2A3D8-F1
#
_cell.length_a   1.000
_cell.length_b   1.000
_cell.length_c   1.000
_cell.angle_alpha   90.00
_cell.angle_beta   90.00
_cell.angle_gamma   90.00
#
_symmetry.space_group_name_H-M   'P 1'
#
loop_
_entity.id
_entity.type
_entity.pdbx_description
1 polymer ?
#
loop_
_entity_poly.entity_id
_entity_poly.type
_entity_poly.pdbx_seq_one_letter_code
_entity_poly.pdbx_strand_id
1 'polypeptide(L)'
;MLHKRFGEDMDLIASDLPAEERKWLCGLLGNVELTLLYKASVHGYNASSFHQRCDRQGPTLLVAYNRSGYIFGGYTSVEYARSGQHIRDKEAFLFSIEAEDEVRRCIKVNSGYTARYDDAGMPNFGNQLHFCYENQPVVFNQRGQSFNFTASMLYGNNAELTECEVYKVNEIIQVSFKEKPWRNIFWTAKQKAELMESIRNHKPLITSVSRVRILMIGPVGAGKSSFFNSINSVFTGHVTNKAMSGSASTSLTTQFRTYPVKDGREGKPLPFVLCDTMGLEEQSGAGLDIEDISSILQGHVPDRYKFNPTAPFQPDEQKASKPASLQEKIHCVVYVIDATKISLMSDKLEEKLAVIRSQLNSLGISQMVLMTKVDETCPHVQNDLQNIYESSYIKTKVQEVSSRLGVPVSCVLPVKNYSQELELELNCDVLLLTALQQMLRLADDYLDDVDLI
;
A
#
# COMPACT_ATOMS: atom_id res chain seq x y z
N MET A 1 45.98 -9.80 3.53
CA MET A 1 46.07 -9.50 4.98
C MET A 1 45.37 -8.17 5.18
N LEU A 2 44.07 -8.05 5.48
CA LEU A 2 43.30 -8.56 6.62
C LEU A 2 43.96 -8.27 7.98
N HIS A 3 43.61 -7.13 8.58
CA HIS A 3 43.41 -6.89 10.02
C HIS A 3 42.17 -5.98 10.10
N LYS A 4 40.93 -6.50 10.31
CA LYS A 4 40.28 -6.80 11.62
C LYS A 4 40.61 -5.72 12.65
N ARG A 5 39.67 -4.84 13.04
CA ARG A 5 38.46 -5.00 13.89
C ARG A 5 38.70 -4.16 15.15
N PHE A 6 37.94 -3.08 15.30
CA PHE A 6 37.40 -2.67 16.60
C PHE A 6 35.93 -2.34 16.33
N GLY A 7 35.09 -3.36 16.42
CA GLY A 7 33.71 -3.17 16.80
C GLY A 7 33.73 -3.15 18.32
N GLU A 8 33.37 -2.01 18.90
CA GLU A 8 32.88 -2.00 20.28
C GLU A 8 31.46 -2.56 20.22
N ASP A 9 31.27 -3.73 20.80
CA ASP A 9 29.96 -4.24 21.17
C ASP A 9 29.34 -3.22 22.15
N MET A 10 28.50 -2.31 21.65
CA MET A 10 27.57 -1.59 22.51
C MET A 10 26.47 -2.57 22.87
N ASP A 11 26.52 -3.08 24.10
CA ASP A 11 25.35 -3.69 24.73
C ASP A 11 24.17 -2.72 24.61
N LEU A 12 23.20 -3.07 23.76
CA LEU A 12 21.96 -2.32 23.60
C LEU A 12 21.21 -2.40 24.93
N ILE A 13 21.24 -1.31 25.71
CA ILE A 13 20.47 -1.21 26.96
C ILE A 13 19.00 -1.39 26.63
N ALA A 14 18.40 -2.45 27.16
CA ALA A 14 16.99 -2.75 26.97
C ALA A 14 16.11 -1.82 27.83
N SER A 15 15.04 -1.34 27.21
CA SER A 15 13.97 -0.55 27.84
C SER A 15 13.01 -1.47 28.59
N ASP A 16 12.55 -1.03 29.78
CA ASP A 16 11.50 -1.70 30.56
C ASP A 16 10.09 -1.21 30.19
N LEU A 17 9.97 -0.26 29.27
CA LEU A 17 8.67 0.26 28.81
C LEU A 17 7.98 -0.79 27.92
N PRO A 18 6.85 -1.38 28.37
CA PRO A 18 6.20 -2.41 27.59
C PRO A 18 5.55 -1.82 26.32
N ALA A 19 5.36 -2.68 25.31
CA ALA A 19 5.06 -2.23 23.95
C ALA A 19 3.71 -1.49 23.81
N GLU A 20 2.70 -1.89 24.58
CA GLU A 20 1.38 -1.27 24.57
C GLU A 20 1.40 0.12 25.21
N GLU A 21 2.11 0.28 26.33
CA GLU A 21 2.33 1.56 26.99
C GLU A 21 3.17 2.49 26.12
N ARG A 22 4.21 1.96 25.46
CA ARG A 22 5.01 2.69 24.47
C ARG A 22 4.14 3.24 23.36
N LYS A 23 3.27 2.40 22.79
CA LYS A 23 2.36 2.78 21.71
C LYS A 23 1.37 3.86 22.16
N TRP A 24 0.81 3.73 23.35
CA TRP A 24 -0.11 4.74 23.90
C TRP A 24 0.59 6.08 24.15
N LEU A 25 1.80 6.08 24.72
CA LEU A 25 2.60 7.28 24.96
C LEU A 25 3.01 7.96 23.65
N CYS A 26 3.43 7.21 22.62
CA CYS A 26 3.64 7.76 21.28
C CYS A 26 2.35 8.41 20.75
N GLY A 27 1.19 7.77 20.91
CA GLY A 27 -0.10 8.34 20.49
C GLY A 27 -0.45 9.69 21.12
N LEU A 28 -0.04 9.93 22.38
CA LEU A 28 -0.20 11.24 23.04
C LEU A 28 0.74 12.31 22.48
N LEU A 29 1.91 11.91 21.99
CA LEU A 29 2.96 12.77 21.49
C LEU A 29 2.88 12.99 19.97
N GLY A 30 2.04 12.22 19.26
CA GLY A 30 1.89 12.25 17.81
C GLY A 30 2.77 11.23 17.09
N ASN A 31 3.20 11.54 15.88
CA ASN A 31 4.05 10.64 15.08
C ASN A 31 5.51 10.74 15.54
N VAL A 32 5.85 10.03 16.62
CA VAL A 32 7.16 10.12 17.26
C VAL A 32 7.79 8.74 17.47
N GLU A 33 9.12 8.72 17.54
CA GLU A 33 9.91 7.57 17.97
C GLU A 33 10.61 7.88 19.31
N LEU A 34 10.56 6.92 20.24
CA LEU A 34 11.22 7.02 21.54
C LEU A 34 12.57 6.28 21.50
N THR A 35 13.66 7.01 21.77
CA THR A 35 15.02 6.45 21.90
C THR A 35 15.47 6.57 23.36
N LEU A 36 15.86 5.46 23.98
CA LEU A 36 16.31 5.45 25.38
C LEU A 36 17.64 6.22 25.52
N LEU A 37 17.66 7.25 26.37
CA LEU A 37 18.86 8.04 26.69
C LEU A 37 19.48 7.60 28.01
N TYR A 38 18.62 7.35 29.00
CA TYR A 38 19.02 7.11 30.38
C TYR A 38 18.11 6.05 31.00
N LYS A 39 18.72 5.09 31.69
CA LYS A 39 18.08 4.09 32.56
C LYS A 39 18.82 4.12 33.90
N ALA A 40 18.11 4.43 34.99
CA ALA A 40 18.73 4.73 36.27
C ALA A 40 19.44 3.53 36.90
N SER A 41 18.91 2.31 36.73
CA SER A 41 19.58 1.08 37.21
C SER A 41 20.94 0.82 36.53
N VAL A 42 21.11 1.30 35.29
CA VAL A 42 22.35 1.11 34.51
C VAL A 42 23.31 2.27 34.70
N HIS A 43 22.81 3.51 34.70
CA HIS A 43 23.64 4.72 34.73
C HIS A 43 23.81 5.32 36.13
N GLY A 44 23.02 4.86 37.11
CA GLY A 44 22.96 5.38 38.47
C GLY A 44 21.98 6.54 38.61
N TYR A 45 21.30 6.60 39.76
CA TYR A 45 20.25 7.57 40.12
C TYR A 45 20.73 9.01 40.36
N ASN A 46 21.96 9.36 39.98
CA ASN A 46 22.57 10.63 40.32
C ASN A 46 22.44 11.68 39.19
N ALA A 47 22.35 12.95 39.59
CA ALA A 47 22.18 14.06 38.65
C ALA A 47 23.29 14.16 37.60
N SER A 48 24.52 13.78 37.94
CA SER A 48 25.64 13.85 36.98
C SER A 48 25.44 12.88 35.80
N SER A 49 25.00 11.65 36.08
CA SER A 49 24.68 10.65 35.05
C SER A 49 23.47 11.06 34.20
N PHE A 50 22.45 11.65 34.82
CA PHE A 50 21.28 12.16 34.11
C PHE A 50 21.68 13.27 33.14
N HIS A 51 22.34 14.33 33.61
CA HIS A 51 22.71 15.48 32.78
C HIS A 51 23.72 15.13 31.68
N GLN A 52 24.63 14.19 31.93
CA GLN A 52 25.56 13.71 30.90
C GLN A 52 24.83 13.16 29.66
N ARG A 53 23.62 12.62 29.85
CA ARG A 53 22.88 11.89 28.80
C ARG A 53 21.69 12.67 28.26
N CYS A 54 21.03 13.48 29.09
CA CYS A 54 19.76 14.11 28.77
C CYS A 54 19.87 15.59 28.41
N ASP A 55 20.96 16.28 28.77
CA ASP A 55 21.16 17.68 28.40
C ASP A 55 21.21 17.83 26.87
N ARG A 56 20.54 18.87 26.36
CA ARG A 56 20.53 19.26 24.94
C ARG A 56 20.11 18.14 23.97
N GLN A 57 19.28 17.21 24.44
CA GLN A 57 18.74 16.13 23.61
C GLN A 57 17.41 16.50 22.94
N GLY A 58 16.89 17.72 23.12
CA GLY A 58 15.56 18.11 22.64
C GLY A 58 14.43 17.66 23.58
N PRO A 59 13.22 17.43 23.05
CA PRO A 59 12.07 16.93 23.82
C PRO A 59 12.35 15.57 24.46
N THR A 60 11.88 15.38 25.70
CA THR A 60 12.12 14.14 26.46
C THR A 60 10.87 13.65 27.18
N LEU A 61 10.76 12.33 27.28
CA LEU A 61 9.74 11.62 28.04
C LEU A 61 10.43 10.86 29.17
N LEU A 62 10.12 11.21 30.42
CA LEU A 62 10.55 10.47 31.60
C LEU A 62 9.48 9.45 31.98
N VAL A 63 9.90 8.21 32.22
CA VAL A 63 9.04 7.09 32.64
C VAL A 63 9.63 6.47 33.91
N ALA A 64 8.83 6.39 34.96
CA ALA A 64 9.19 5.81 36.24
C ALA A 64 8.23 4.66 36.60
N TYR A 65 8.76 3.71 37.36
CA TYR A 65 8.10 2.45 37.68
C TYR A 65 8.14 2.25 39.19
N ASN A 66 7.08 1.67 39.77
CA ASN A 66 7.09 1.27 41.18
C ASN A 66 6.53 -0.14 41.39
N ARG A 67 6.70 -0.65 42.62
CA ARG A 67 6.23 -2.01 43.01
C ARG A 67 4.71 -2.13 43.13
N SER A 68 3.98 -1.02 43.06
CA SER A 68 2.52 -0.99 43.09
C SER A 68 1.90 -1.12 41.69
N GLY A 69 2.71 -1.40 40.66
CA GLY A 69 2.23 -1.60 39.29
C GLY A 69 1.94 -0.30 38.53
N TYR A 70 2.44 0.85 39.01
CA TYR A 70 2.28 2.12 38.31
C TYR A 70 3.46 2.39 37.37
N ILE A 71 3.13 2.77 36.14
CA ILE A 71 4.04 3.36 35.15
C ILE A 71 3.63 4.81 34.97
N PHE A 72 4.47 5.76 35.39
CA PHE A 72 4.10 7.16 35.48
C PHE A 72 5.28 8.06 35.18
N GLY A 73 5.03 9.32 34.85
CA GLY A 73 6.11 10.21 34.47
C GLY A 73 5.63 11.49 33.85
N GLY A 74 6.48 12.10 33.03
CA GLY A 74 6.15 13.36 32.39
C GLY A 74 6.95 13.62 31.12
N TYR A 75 6.35 14.45 30.27
CA TYR A 75 6.93 14.91 29.02
C TYR A 75 7.23 16.40 29.10
N THR A 76 8.35 16.82 28.50
CA THR A 76 8.66 18.22 28.22
C THR A 76 9.18 18.38 26.79
N SER A 77 8.66 19.39 26.09
CA SER A 77 9.09 19.77 24.74
C SER A 77 10.36 20.62 24.74
N VAL A 78 10.74 21.19 25.89
CA VAL A 78 11.91 22.06 26.04
C VAL A 78 13.09 21.26 26.60
N GLU A 79 14.22 21.31 25.90
CA GLU A 79 15.43 20.59 26.28
C GLU A 79 16.02 21.00 27.65
N TYR A 80 16.71 20.07 28.31
CA TYR A 80 17.48 20.37 29.51
C TYR A 80 18.74 21.16 29.15
N ALA A 81 18.94 22.30 29.82
CA ALA A 81 20.07 23.19 29.56
C ALA A 81 20.80 23.64 30.85
N ARG A 82 20.29 23.26 32.03
CA ARG A 82 20.79 23.73 33.35
C ARG A 82 20.86 25.25 33.44
N SER A 83 19.83 25.92 32.91
CA SER A 83 19.75 27.38 32.80
C SER A 83 19.48 28.10 34.12
N GLY A 84 19.06 27.40 35.17
CA GLY A 84 18.59 27.95 36.43
C GLY A 84 17.25 28.70 36.32
N GLN A 85 16.51 28.48 35.23
CA GLN A 85 15.26 29.20 34.92
C GLN A 85 14.02 28.34 35.15
N HIS A 86 12.89 29.01 35.39
CA HIS A 86 11.58 28.39 35.34
C HIS A 86 11.11 28.26 33.89
N ILE A 87 10.91 27.04 33.42
CA ILE A 87 10.54 26.74 32.04
C ILE A 87 9.03 26.78 31.90
N ARG A 88 8.55 27.56 30.93
CA ARG A 88 7.16 27.52 30.46
C ARG A 88 7.11 26.61 29.23
N ASP A 89 6.32 25.55 29.33
CA ASP A 89 6.15 24.56 28.28
C ASP A 89 4.68 24.14 28.28
N LYS A 90 3.92 24.65 27.29
CA LYS A 90 2.48 24.39 27.19
C LYS A 90 2.17 22.95 26.77
N GLU A 91 3.14 22.27 26.15
CA GLU A 91 3.01 20.89 25.70
C GLU A 91 3.33 19.90 26.83
N ALA A 92 3.93 20.36 27.94
CA ALA A 92 4.26 19.53 29.08
C ALA A 92 3.02 18.87 29.69
N PHE A 93 3.16 17.59 30.02
CA PHE A 93 2.14 16.81 30.70
C PHE A 93 2.76 15.77 31.63
N LEU A 94 2.01 15.38 32.64
CA LEU A 94 2.25 14.16 33.42
C LEU A 94 1.35 13.05 32.90
N PHE A 95 1.77 11.80 33.09
CA PHE A 95 0.95 10.64 32.79
C PHE A 95 1.02 9.59 33.91
N SER A 96 0.00 8.73 33.96
CA SER A 96 -0.06 7.57 34.85
C SER A 96 -0.76 6.42 34.15
N ILE A 97 -0.22 5.22 34.31
CA ILE A 97 -0.78 3.96 33.83
C ILE A 97 -0.77 2.99 35.02
N GLU A 98 -1.94 2.50 35.38
CA GLU A 98 -2.14 1.54 36.45
C GLU A 98 -2.34 0.15 35.84
N ALA A 99 -1.38 -0.76 36.04
CA ALA A 99 -1.36 -2.04 35.35
C ALA A 99 -2.53 -2.97 35.73
N GLU A 100 -3.03 -2.89 36.96
CA GLU A 100 -4.11 -3.77 37.45
C GLU A 100 -5.50 -3.35 36.97
N ASP A 101 -5.77 -2.04 36.90
CA ASP A 101 -7.09 -1.49 36.54
C ASP A 101 -7.14 -0.93 35.11
N GLU A 102 -6.06 -1.06 34.34
CA GLU A 102 -5.86 -0.49 33.00
C GLU A 102 -6.17 1.03 32.88
N VAL A 103 -6.12 1.76 33.99
CA VAL A 103 -6.47 3.18 33.98
C VAL A 103 -5.30 4.01 33.47
N ARG A 104 -5.56 4.78 32.41
CA ARG A 104 -4.58 5.68 31.76
C ARG A 104 -5.00 7.13 31.95
N ARG A 105 -4.07 7.96 32.44
CA ARG A 105 -4.32 9.37 32.76
C ARG A 105 -3.27 10.25 32.11
N CYS A 106 -3.70 11.39 31.57
CA CYS A 106 -2.83 12.45 31.05
C CYS A 106 -3.25 13.77 31.70
N ILE A 107 -2.28 14.47 32.30
CA ILE A 107 -2.50 15.66 33.13
C ILE A 107 -1.66 16.79 32.53
N LYS A 108 -2.32 17.73 31.85
CA LYS A 108 -1.66 18.89 31.25
C LYS A 108 -1.21 19.88 32.32
N VAL A 109 -0.17 20.65 32.01
CA VAL A 109 0.23 21.79 32.85
C VAL A 109 -0.90 22.81 32.95
N ASN A 110 -1.09 23.40 34.13
CA ASN A 110 -2.08 24.45 34.33
C ASN A 110 -1.66 25.74 33.61
N SER A 111 -2.64 26.42 33.00
CA SER A 111 -2.39 27.68 32.28
C SER A 111 -1.76 28.74 33.19
N GLY A 112 -0.67 29.36 32.72
CA GLY A 112 0.06 30.40 33.46
C GLY A 112 1.12 29.87 34.43
N TYR A 113 1.20 28.56 34.67
CA TYR A 113 2.20 27.94 35.53
C TYR A 113 3.44 27.48 34.75
N THR A 114 4.51 27.21 35.50
CA THR A 114 5.80 26.74 34.97
C THR A 114 5.81 25.22 34.94
N ALA A 115 6.26 24.63 33.84
CA ALA A 115 6.28 23.19 33.64
C ALA A 115 7.41 22.48 34.39
N ARG A 116 8.55 23.14 34.61
CA ARG A 116 9.68 22.63 35.40
C ARG A 116 10.66 23.75 35.77
N TYR A 117 11.53 23.49 36.75
CA TYR A 117 12.72 24.29 37.04
C TYR A 117 13.95 23.61 36.43
N ASP A 118 14.73 24.34 35.62
CA ASP A 118 15.85 23.78 34.85
C ASP A 118 17.18 24.01 35.58
N ASP A 119 17.45 23.23 36.62
CA ASP A 119 18.67 23.30 37.43
C ASP A 119 19.63 22.12 37.16
N ALA A 120 20.65 21.97 38.01
CA ALA A 120 21.61 20.87 37.97
C ALA A 120 21.17 19.64 38.80
N GLY A 121 19.91 19.60 39.23
CA GLY A 121 19.32 18.51 40.00
C GLY A 121 18.66 17.45 39.11
N MET A 122 18.06 16.44 39.73
CA MET A 122 17.27 15.45 39.00
C MET A 122 15.98 16.05 38.42
N PRO A 123 15.38 15.42 37.39
CA PRO A 123 14.18 15.92 36.73
C PRO A 123 13.03 16.27 37.68
N ASN A 124 12.42 17.42 37.44
CA ASN A 124 11.20 17.84 38.13
C ASN A 124 10.13 18.29 37.15
N PHE A 125 8.88 18.21 37.60
CA PHE A 125 7.73 18.77 36.93
C PHE A 125 7.01 19.71 37.89
N GLY A 126 6.82 20.95 37.44
CA GLY A 126 6.12 22.00 38.13
C GLY A 126 6.84 22.55 39.35
N ASN A 127 8.11 22.19 39.54
CA ASN A 127 8.83 22.29 40.81
C ASN A 127 8.02 21.70 41.99
N GLN A 128 7.15 20.71 41.70
CA GLN A 128 6.28 20.08 42.68
C GLN A 128 6.56 18.58 42.78
N LEU A 129 6.89 17.94 41.65
CA LEU A 129 7.18 16.52 41.57
C LEU A 129 8.62 16.33 41.11
N HIS A 130 9.46 15.71 41.96
CA HIS A 130 10.86 15.44 41.69
C HIS A 130 11.08 13.94 41.57
N PHE A 131 11.72 13.51 40.49
CA PHE A 131 12.09 12.12 40.25
C PHE A 131 13.52 11.90 40.72
N CYS A 132 13.80 10.69 41.24
CA CYS A 132 15.12 10.32 41.76
C CYS A 132 15.65 11.32 42.82
N TYR A 133 14.78 11.77 43.72
CA TYR A 133 15.06 12.87 44.64
C TYR A 133 16.28 12.57 45.52
N GLU A 134 17.14 13.57 45.74
CA GLU A 134 18.42 13.43 46.47
C GLU A 134 19.33 12.29 45.94
N ASN A 135 19.27 12.03 44.62
CA ASN A 135 19.99 10.94 43.95
C ASN A 135 19.61 9.53 44.45
N GLN A 136 18.40 9.37 45.00
CA GLN A 136 17.85 8.11 45.47
C GLN A 136 16.70 7.64 44.56
N PRO A 137 16.36 6.34 44.49
CA PRO A 137 15.24 5.82 43.70
C PRO A 137 13.90 6.15 44.35
N VAL A 138 13.61 7.43 44.61
CA VAL A 138 12.39 7.90 45.24
C VAL A 138 11.82 9.11 44.53
N VAL A 139 10.51 9.25 44.59
CA VAL A 139 9.78 10.43 44.13
C VAL A 139 9.47 11.32 45.31
N PHE A 140 9.82 12.60 45.20
CA PHE A 140 9.41 13.61 46.18
C PHE A 140 8.33 14.50 45.58
N ASN A 141 7.20 14.60 46.28
CA ASN A 141 6.09 15.44 45.89
C ASN A 141 5.83 16.49 46.97
N GLN A 142 5.99 17.76 46.62
CA GLN A 142 5.60 18.89 47.44
C GLN A 142 4.35 19.56 46.88
N ARG A 143 3.65 20.33 47.72
CA ARG A 143 2.43 21.03 47.26
C ARG A 143 2.78 22.02 46.16
N GLY A 144 2.10 21.89 45.03
CA GLY A 144 2.19 22.82 43.90
C GLY A 144 0.86 22.95 43.18
N GLN A 145 0.82 23.89 42.24
CA GLN A 145 -0.36 24.23 41.44
C GLN A 145 -0.09 24.07 39.93
N SER A 146 1.07 23.53 39.56
CA SER A 146 1.51 23.44 38.17
C SER A 146 0.81 22.30 37.42
N PHE A 147 0.55 21.19 38.11
CA PHE A 147 -0.26 20.08 37.60
C PHE A 147 -1.26 19.64 38.67
N ASN A 148 -2.50 19.34 38.27
CA ASN A 148 -3.56 18.92 39.18
C ASN A 148 -3.58 17.39 39.33
N PHE A 149 -2.89 16.85 40.35
CA PHE A 149 -2.86 15.43 40.64
C PHE A 149 -2.77 15.15 42.16
N THR A 150 -3.10 13.91 42.57
CA THR A 150 -2.82 13.39 43.92
C THR A 150 -1.80 12.25 43.86
N ALA A 151 -1.05 12.02 44.94
CA ALA A 151 -0.06 10.93 45.01
C ALA A 151 -0.69 9.55 44.71
N SER A 152 -1.92 9.32 45.19
CA SER A 152 -2.70 8.11 44.89
C SER A 152 -2.99 7.97 43.40
N MET A 153 -3.40 9.05 42.74
CA MET A 153 -3.76 9.05 41.31
C MET A 153 -2.56 8.84 40.39
N LEU A 154 -1.40 9.38 40.74
CA LEU A 154 -0.23 9.39 39.86
C LEU A 154 0.66 8.16 40.03
N TYR A 155 0.90 7.73 41.29
CA TYR A 155 1.85 6.65 41.61
C TYR A 155 1.39 5.78 42.80
N GLY A 156 0.09 5.74 43.09
CA GLY A 156 -0.47 4.81 44.09
C GLY A 156 0.00 5.05 45.54
N ASN A 157 0.44 6.27 45.89
CA ASN A 157 1.11 6.59 47.16
C ASN A 157 2.41 5.80 47.43
N ASN A 158 2.96 5.11 46.44
CA ASN A 158 4.24 4.43 46.55
C ASN A 158 5.34 5.25 45.85
N ALA A 159 6.11 5.96 46.66
CA ALA A 159 7.17 6.84 46.20
C ALA A 159 8.47 6.10 45.81
N GLU A 160 8.61 4.82 46.16
CA GLU A 160 9.81 4.04 45.85
C GLU A 160 9.80 3.59 44.38
N LEU A 161 10.84 3.96 43.65
CA LEU A 161 11.02 3.62 42.25
C LEU A 161 11.75 2.28 42.11
N THR A 162 11.24 1.41 41.25
CA THR A 162 11.99 0.25 40.77
C THR A 162 12.89 0.61 39.60
N GLU A 163 12.50 1.60 38.80
CA GLU A 163 13.28 2.09 37.66
C GLU A 163 12.86 3.53 37.30
N CYS A 164 13.77 4.27 36.66
CA CYS A 164 13.53 5.56 36.02
C CYS A 164 14.26 5.62 34.68
N GLU A 165 13.51 5.73 33.60
CA GLU A 165 14.00 5.81 32.23
C GLU A 165 13.66 7.17 31.62
N VAL A 166 14.55 7.68 30.76
CA VAL A 166 14.33 8.91 30.00
C VAL A 166 14.58 8.62 28.54
N TYR A 167 13.60 8.99 27.72
CA TYR A 167 13.59 8.81 26.29
C TYR A 167 13.73 10.16 25.61
N LYS A 168 14.58 10.22 24.59
CA LYS A 168 14.51 11.26 23.57
C LYS A 168 13.25 11.03 22.75
N VAL A 169 12.45 12.08 22.60
CA VAL A 169 11.29 12.06 21.70
C VAL A 169 11.76 12.63 20.38
N ASN A 170 12.01 11.75 19.41
CA ASN A 170 12.28 12.16 18.05
C ASN A 170 10.94 12.33 17.35
N GLU A 171 10.62 13.55 16.93
CA GLU A 171 9.61 13.70 15.90
C GLU A 171 10.04 12.85 14.71
N ILE A 172 9.16 11.95 14.28
CA ILE A 172 9.30 11.36 12.96
C ILE A 172 8.92 12.48 12.01
N ILE A 173 9.88 13.38 11.78
CA ILE A 173 9.86 14.27 10.64
C ILE A 173 9.83 13.29 9.47
N GLN A 174 8.66 13.13 8.86
CA GLN A 174 8.62 12.70 7.48
C GLN A 174 9.32 13.82 6.69
N VAL A 175 10.66 13.80 6.72
CA VAL A 175 11.43 14.25 5.59
C VAL A 175 10.95 13.31 4.52
N SER A 176 9.95 13.77 3.80
CA SER A 176 9.56 13.22 2.53
C SER A 176 10.78 13.40 1.62
N PHE A 177 11.74 12.49 1.74
CA PHE A 177 12.06 11.73 0.56
C PHE A 177 10.73 11.08 0.17
N LYS A 178 9.86 11.83 -0.53
CA LYS A 178 8.92 11.22 -1.45
C LYS A 178 9.84 10.39 -2.32
N GLU A 179 9.89 9.09 -2.07
CA GLU A 179 10.52 8.18 -3.00
C GLU A 179 9.93 8.55 -4.34
N LYS A 180 10.77 9.09 -5.23
CA LYS A 180 10.27 9.57 -6.51
C LYS A 180 9.47 8.43 -7.12
N PRO A 181 8.20 8.64 -7.48
CA PRO A 181 7.37 7.54 -7.93
C PRO A 181 8.07 6.89 -9.12
N TRP A 182 8.19 5.55 -9.11
CA TRP A 182 8.96 4.86 -10.15
C TRP A 182 8.27 4.89 -11.51
N ARG A 183 7.03 5.40 -11.57
CA ARG A 183 6.39 5.94 -12.78
C ARG A 183 5.60 7.20 -12.44
N ASN A 184 5.61 8.17 -13.35
CA ASN A 184 4.88 9.42 -13.15
C ASN A 184 3.44 9.29 -13.65
N ILE A 185 2.48 9.64 -12.81
CA ILE A 185 1.07 9.83 -13.19
C ILE A 185 0.61 11.20 -12.69
N PHE A 186 -0.12 11.91 -13.56
CA PHE A 186 -0.78 13.14 -13.20
C PHE A 186 -2.21 12.85 -12.76
N TRP A 187 -2.48 12.92 -11.46
CA TRP A 187 -3.77 12.63 -10.85
C TRP A 187 -4.74 13.82 -10.96
N THR A 188 -5.04 14.26 -12.18
CA THR A 188 -5.83 15.47 -12.42
C THR A 188 -7.01 15.21 -13.36
N ALA A 189 -8.09 15.99 -13.18
CA ALA A 189 -9.23 15.96 -14.10
C ALA A 189 -8.82 16.31 -15.55
N LYS A 190 -7.81 17.17 -15.71
CA LYS A 190 -7.21 17.49 -17.01
C LYS A 190 -6.58 16.26 -17.66
N GLN A 191 -5.73 15.54 -16.93
CA GLN A 191 -5.10 14.31 -17.43
C GLN A 191 -6.15 13.26 -17.80
N LYS A 192 -7.19 13.08 -16.97
CA LYS A 192 -8.32 12.20 -17.28
C LYS A 192 -8.98 12.60 -18.61
N ALA A 193 -9.27 13.89 -18.80
CA ALA A 193 -9.89 14.39 -20.02
C ALA A 193 -9.00 14.16 -21.25
N GLU A 194 -7.69 14.41 -21.15
CA GLU A 194 -6.73 14.17 -22.23
C GLU A 194 -6.61 12.69 -22.60
N LEU A 195 -6.61 11.79 -21.60
CA LEU A 195 -6.63 10.34 -21.84
C LEU A 195 -7.92 9.91 -22.55
N MET A 196 -9.07 10.38 -22.09
CA MET A 196 -10.37 10.12 -22.71
C MET A 196 -10.41 10.60 -24.15
N GLU A 197 -9.94 11.81 -24.42
CA GLU A 197 -9.87 12.38 -25.76
C GLU A 197 -8.92 11.59 -26.68
N SER A 198 -7.74 11.22 -26.17
CA SER A 198 -6.79 10.37 -26.90
C SER A 198 -7.40 9.03 -27.29
N ILE A 199 -8.13 8.37 -26.38
CA ILE A 199 -8.78 7.08 -26.65
C ILE A 199 -9.96 7.22 -27.63
N ARG A 200 -10.76 8.29 -27.51
CA ARG A 200 -11.87 8.58 -28.43
C ARG A 200 -11.39 8.82 -29.86
N ASN A 201 -10.29 9.55 -29.99
CA ASN A 201 -9.73 9.97 -31.28
C ASN A 201 -8.73 8.98 -31.87
N HIS A 202 -8.39 7.91 -31.13
CA HIS A 202 -7.50 6.86 -31.62
C HIS A 202 -8.08 6.22 -32.90
N LYS A 203 -7.21 6.03 -33.88
CA LYS A 203 -7.52 5.40 -35.16
C LYS A 203 -6.45 4.33 -35.40
N PRO A 204 -6.82 3.06 -35.58
CA PRO A 204 -5.86 2.03 -35.95
C PRO A 204 -5.10 2.44 -37.21
N LEU A 205 -3.82 2.09 -37.27
CA LEU A 205 -2.93 2.49 -38.36
C LEU A 205 -3.38 1.88 -39.71
N ILE A 206 -3.89 0.64 -39.67
CA ILE A 206 -4.44 -0.05 -40.84
C ILE A 206 -5.91 0.30 -41.04
N THR A 207 -6.23 0.89 -42.20
CA THR A 207 -7.61 1.32 -42.53
C THR A 207 -8.64 0.19 -42.61
N SER A 208 -8.21 -1.06 -42.82
CA SER A 208 -9.07 -2.24 -42.81
C SER A 208 -9.52 -2.65 -41.39
N VAL A 209 -8.84 -2.15 -40.36
CA VAL A 209 -9.16 -2.41 -38.95
C VAL A 209 -9.87 -1.18 -38.39
N SER A 210 -11.20 -1.25 -38.23
CA SER A 210 -11.94 -0.12 -37.64
C SER A 210 -11.89 -0.08 -36.11
N ARG A 211 -11.55 -1.20 -35.46
CA ARG A 211 -11.48 -1.33 -34.00
C ARG A 211 -10.43 -2.34 -33.59
N VAL A 212 -9.61 -1.96 -32.61
CA VAL A 212 -8.66 -2.85 -31.96
C VAL A 212 -9.39 -3.86 -31.08
N ARG A 213 -9.01 -5.14 -31.15
CA ARG A 213 -9.55 -6.21 -30.29
C ARG A 213 -8.49 -6.64 -29.27
N ILE A 214 -8.81 -6.44 -28.00
CA ILE A 214 -7.91 -6.69 -26.88
C ILE A 214 -8.43 -7.91 -26.10
N LEU A 215 -7.66 -8.99 -26.06
CA LEU A 215 -8.03 -10.22 -25.37
C LEU A 215 -7.51 -10.23 -23.94
N MET A 216 -8.40 -10.44 -22.97
CA MET A 216 -8.03 -10.57 -21.56
C MET A 216 -7.97 -12.05 -21.19
N ILE A 217 -6.82 -12.51 -20.71
CA ILE A 217 -6.59 -13.89 -20.28
C ILE A 217 -6.10 -13.85 -18.83
N GLY A 218 -6.49 -14.83 -18.01
CA GLY A 218 -5.97 -14.92 -16.65
C GLY A 218 -6.78 -15.88 -15.78
N PRO A 219 -6.31 -16.16 -14.55
CA PRO A 219 -6.97 -17.08 -13.63
C PRO A 219 -8.41 -16.69 -13.29
N VAL A 220 -9.17 -17.65 -12.75
CA VAL A 220 -10.49 -17.39 -12.16
C VAL A 220 -10.36 -16.35 -11.03
N GLY A 221 -11.25 -15.37 -11.01
CA GLY A 221 -11.28 -14.32 -9.99
C GLY A 221 -10.20 -13.22 -10.12
N ALA A 222 -9.39 -13.23 -11.19
CA ALA A 222 -8.36 -12.21 -11.42
C ALA A 222 -8.91 -10.83 -11.82
N GLY A 223 -10.20 -10.71 -12.15
CA GLY A 223 -10.85 -9.42 -12.42
C GLY A 223 -10.93 -9.03 -13.91
N LYS A 224 -10.94 -10.00 -14.84
CA LYS A 224 -11.13 -9.75 -16.29
C LYS A 224 -12.44 -9.02 -16.60
N SER A 225 -13.57 -9.63 -16.21
CA SER A 225 -14.90 -9.06 -16.39
C SER A 225 -15.09 -7.75 -15.61
N SER A 226 -14.48 -7.64 -14.42
CA SER A 226 -14.47 -6.41 -13.61
C SER A 226 -13.70 -5.27 -14.28
N PHE A 227 -12.59 -5.56 -14.96
CA PHE A 227 -11.86 -4.54 -15.72
C PHE A 227 -12.70 -4.01 -16.89
N PHE A 228 -13.36 -4.90 -17.64
CA PHE A 228 -14.32 -4.46 -18.67
C PHE A 228 -15.41 -3.56 -18.08
N ASN A 229 -16.06 -3.99 -16.99
CA ASN A 229 -17.09 -3.20 -16.33
C ASN A 229 -16.54 -1.84 -15.89
N SER A 230 -15.32 -1.80 -15.39
CA SER A 230 -14.66 -0.56 -14.96
C SER A 230 -14.44 0.41 -16.12
N ILE A 231 -13.85 -0.07 -17.24
CA ILE A 231 -13.68 0.74 -18.45
C ILE A 231 -15.03 1.21 -18.99
N ASN A 232 -16.02 0.32 -19.07
CA ASN A 232 -17.35 0.68 -19.52
C ASN A 232 -18.00 1.74 -18.63
N SER A 233 -17.76 1.68 -17.32
CA SER A 233 -18.26 2.66 -16.35
C SER A 233 -17.68 4.05 -16.59
N VAL A 234 -16.37 4.15 -16.82
CA VAL A 234 -15.68 5.43 -17.12
C VAL A 234 -16.31 6.14 -18.32
N PHE A 235 -16.56 5.41 -19.41
CA PHE A 235 -17.16 6.00 -20.62
C PHE A 235 -18.68 6.18 -20.53
N THR A 236 -19.38 5.42 -19.69
CA THR A 236 -20.83 5.59 -19.49
C THR A 236 -21.15 6.71 -18.49
N GLY A 237 -20.22 7.03 -17.59
CA GLY A 237 -20.35 8.08 -16.58
C GLY A 237 -20.95 7.63 -15.24
N HIS A 238 -21.12 6.33 -15.02
CA HIS A 238 -21.56 5.74 -13.74
C HIS A 238 -21.09 4.27 -13.67
N VAL A 239 -21.05 3.69 -12.46
CA VAL A 239 -20.64 2.28 -12.27
C VAL A 239 -21.64 1.34 -12.93
N THR A 240 -21.13 0.37 -13.70
CA THR A 240 -21.92 -0.58 -14.50
C THR A 240 -21.49 -2.03 -14.24
N ASN A 241 -22.44 -2.97 -14.31
CA ASN A 241 -22.22 -4.41 -14.16
C ASN A 241 -22.76 -5.19 -15.36
N LYS A 242 -22.19 -4.93 -16.56
CA LYS A 242 -22.66 -5.50 -17.82
C LYS A 242 -22.09 -6.89 -18.10
N ALA A 243 -20.84 -7.14 -17.72
CA ALA A 243 -20.29 -8.49 -17.65
C ALA A 243 -20.57 -9.08 -16.26
N MET A 244 -20.82 -10.40 -16.20
CA MET A 244 -21.02 -11.07 -14.92
C MET A 244 -19.68 -11.12 -14.16
N SER A 245 -19.56 -10.32 -13.11
CA SER A 245 -18.41 -10.30 -12.21
C SER A 245 -18.84 -10.67 -10.78
N GLY A 246 -18.02 -11.44 -10.08
CA GLY A 246 -18.31 -11.89 -8.71
C GLY A 246 -17.27 -12.91 -8.22
N SER A 247 -17.41 -13.34 -6.97
CA SER A 247 -16.57 -14.38 -6.36
C SER A 247 -17.30 -15.71 -6.37
N ALA A 248 -16.70 -16.73 -6.99
CA ALA A 248 -17.18 -18.11 -6.99
C ALA A 248 -15.98 -19.06 -7.04
N SER A 249 -16.18 -20.32 -6.67
CA SER A 249 -15.14 -21.36 -6.74
C SER A 249 -14.75 -21.71 -8.17
N THR A 250 -15.66 -21.52 -9.14
CA THR A 250 -15.44 -21.75 -10.57
C THR A 250 -15.68 -20.47 -11.37
N SER A 251 -15.28 -20.47 -12.65
CA SER A 251 -15.45 -19.30 -13.52
C SER A 251 -16.93 -18.94 -13.72
N LEU A 252 -17.31 -17.72 -13.32
CA LEU A 252 -18.63 -17.15 -13.62
C LEU A 252 -18.79 -16.87 -15.13
N THR A 253 -17.69 -16.48 -15.78
CA THR A 253 -17.63 -16.32 -17.23
C THR A 253 -17.44 -17.68 -17.86
N THR A 254 -18.49 -18.19 -18.50
CA THR A 254 -18.51 -19.50 -19.20
C THR A 254 -18.58 -19.36 -20.72
N GLN A 255 -18.64 -18.11 -21.21
CA GLN A 255 -18.72 -17.79 -22.63
C GLN A 255 -17.59 -16.85 -23.03
N PHE A 256 -17.11 -16.99 -24.27
CA PHE A 256 -16.31 -15.96 -24.92
C PHE A 256 -17.21 -14.75 -25.19
N ARG A 257 -16.80 -13.57 -24.75
CA ARG A 257 -17.60 -12.34 -24.91
C ARG A 257 -16.75 -11.24 -25.51
N THR A 258 -17.27 -10.64 -26.56
CA THR A 258 -16.73 -9.42 -27.16
C THR A 258 -17.59 -8.25 -26.71
N TYR A 259 -16.96 -7.28 -26.05
CA TYR A 259 -17.65 -6.13 -25.49
C TYR A 259 -17.22 -4.83 -26.18
N PRO A 260 -18.01 -4.37 -27.17
CA PRO A 260 -17.95 -2.99 -27.64
C PRO A 260 -18.27 -2.01 -26.51
N VAL A 261 -17.36 -1.05 -26.29
CA VAL A 261 -17.61 0.11 -25.42
C VAL A 261 -18.14 1.26 -26.27
N LYS A 262 -19.05 2.07 -25.69
CA LYS A 262 -19.63 3.26 -26.31
C LYS A 262 -19.27 4.50 -25.49
N ASP A 263 -19.16 5.65 -26.15
CA ASP A 263 -18.91 6.94 -25.50
C ASP A 263 -20.20 7.54 -24.93
N GLY A 264 -20.64 7.05 -23.77
CA GLY A 264 -21.94 7.33 -23.19
C GLY A 264 -23.02 6.34 -23.61
N ARG A 265 -24.21 6.44 -23.00
CA ARG A 265 -25.31 5.46 -23.13
C ARG A 265 -25.77 5.22 -24.57
N GLU A 266 -25.84 6.30 -25.36
CA GLU A 266 -26.24 6.28 -26.78
C GLU A 266 -25.11 6.77 -27.70
N GLY A 267 -23.89 6.81 -27.19
CA GLY A 267 -22.74 7.31 -27.93
C GLY A 267 -22.29 6.40 -29.07
N LYS A 268 -21.36 6.93 -29.87
CA LYS A 268 -20.67 6.17 -30.90
C LYS A 268 -19.82 5.07 -30.25
N PRO A 269 -19.67 3.91 -30.92
CA PRO A 269 -18.71 2.90 -30.47
C PRO A 269 -17.28 3.45 -30.48
N LEU A 270 -16.53 3.15 -29.42
CA LEU A 270 -15.12 3.51 -29.32
C LEU A 270 -14.24 2.62 -30.23
N PRO A 271 -13.03 3.05 -30.60
CA PRO A 271 -12.16 2.36 -31.57
C PRO A 271 -11.52 1.07 -31.02
N PHE A 272 -12.11 0.46 -29.99
CA PHE A 272 -11.66 -0.80 -29.41
C PHE A 272 -12.82 -1.68 -28.94
N VAL A 273 -12.50 -2.95 -28.70
CA VAL A 273 -13.35 -4.00 -28.16
C VAL A 273 -12.54 -4.78 -27.13
N LEU A 274 -13.10 -4.96 -25.93
CA LEU A 274 -12.51 -5.82 -24.90
C LEU A 274 -13.12 -7.22 -25.04
N CYS A 275 -12.26 -8.23 -25.16
CA CYS A 275 -12.65 -9.62 -25.29
C CYS A 275 -12.38 -10.32 -23.95
N ASP A 276 -13.46 -10.76 -23.31
CA ASP A 276 -13.45 -11.45 -22.01
C ASP A 276 -13.58 -12.97 -22.21
N THR A 277 -12.86 -13.72 -21.38
CA THR A 277 -12.76 -15.18 -21.49
C THR A 277 -13.09 -15.86 -20.16
N MET A 278 -13.35 -17.17 -20.24
CA MET A 278 -13.33 -18.03 -19.07
C MET A 278 -11.97 -17.98 -18.37
N GLY A 279 -11.97 -18.18 -17.05
CA GLY A 279 -10.73 -18.22 -16.27
C GLY A 279 -9.84 -19.41 -16.62
N LEU A 280 -8.54 -19.21 -16.48
CA LEU A 280 -7.58 -20.32 -16.49
C LEU A 280 -7.65 -21.07 -15.17
N GLU A 281 -7.61 -22.39 -15.26
CA GLU A 281 -7.55 -23.32 -14.13
C GLU A 281 -6.39 -24.30 -14.32
N GLU A 282 -5.90 -24.87 -13.21
CA GLU A 282 -4.74 -25.75 -13.16
C GLU A 282 -5.04 -27.19 -13.59
N GLN A 283 -6.29 -27.64 -13.40
CA GLN A 283 -6.69 -29.00 -13.71
C GLN A 283 -6.88 -29.17 -15.22
N SER A 284 -6.28 -30.20 -15.79
CA SER A 284 -6.51 -30.58 -17.18
C SER A 284 -8.00 -30.89 -17.39
N GLY A 285 -8.61 -30.31 -18.42
CA GLY A 285 -10.04 -30.41 -18.67
C GLY A 285 -10.92 -29.46 -17.83
N ALA A 286 -10.31 -28.48 -17.16
CA ALA A 286 -10.99 -27.39 -16.45
C ALA A 286 -10.49 -26.01 -16.92
N GLY A 287 -11.36 -25.01 -16.83
CA GLY A 287 -11.06 -23.66 -17.30
C GLY A 287 -10.85 -23.56 -18.82
N LEU A 288 -10.30 -22.42 -19.25
CA LEU A 288 -10.04 -22.14 -20.66
C LEU A 288 -8.91 -23.02 -21.22
N ASP A 289 -9.15 -23.66 -22.36
CA ASP A 289 -8.17 -24.48 -23.08
C ASP A 289 -7.21 -23.64 -23.94
N ILE A 290 -5.99 -24.12 -24.18
CA ILE A 290 -4.99 -23.42 -24.99
C ILE A 290 -5.38 -23.43 -26.49
N GLU A 291 -6.01 -24.50 -26.98
CA GLU A 291 -6.47 -24.59 -28.36
C GLU A 291 -7.63 -23.62 -28.65
N ASP A 292 -8.49 -23.39 -27.65
CA ASP A 292 -9.50 -22.33 -27.70
C ASP A 292 -8.86 -20.95 -27.83
N ILE A 293 -7.78 -20.68 -27.07
CA ILE A 293 -7.05 -19.42 -27.15
C ILE A 293 -6.49 -19.22 -28.56
N SER A 294 -5.85 -20.23 -29.14
CA SER A 294 -5.34 -20.18 -30.52
C SER A 294 -6.45 -19.80 -31.52
N SER A 295 -7.62 -20.44 -31.39
CA SER A 295 -8.78 -20.14 -32.25
C SER A 295 -9.34 -18.74 -32.04
N ILE A 296 -9.34 -18.23 -30.80
CA ILE A 296 -9.74 -16.85 -30.48
C ILE A 296 -8.77 -15.84 -31.09
N LEU A 297 -7.45 -16.08 -30.97
CA LEU A 297 -6.41 -15.19 -31.51
C LEU A 297 -6.57 -15.01 -33.02
N GLN A 298 -6.88 -16.09 -33.73
CA GLN A 298 -7.12 -16.08 -35.17
C GLN A 298 -8.51 -15.57 -35.58
N GLY A 299 -9.38 -15.18 -34.63
CA GLY A 299 -10.70 -14.63 -34.93
C GLY A 299 -11.76 -15.65 -35.34
N HIS A 300 -11.53 -16.94 -35.13
CA HIS A 300 -12.46 -18.00 -35.55
C HIS A 300 -13.60 -18.24 -34.55
N VAL A 301 -13.45 -17.80 -33.29
CA VAL A 301 -14.45 -18.00 -32.23
C VAL A 301 -15.46 -16.84 -32.22
N PRO A 302 -16.76 -17.10 -32.41
CA PRO A 302 -17.78 -16.06 -32.44
C PRO A 302 -18.16 -15.56 -31.03
N ASP A 303 -18.70 -14.34 -30.94
CA ASP A 303 -19.27 -13.80 -29.69
C ASP A 303 -20.29 -14.78 -29.10
N ARG A 304 -20.28 -14.91 -27.78
CA ARG A 304 -21.15 -15.80 -26.99
C ARG A 304 -20.91 -17.29 -27.19
N TYR A 305 -19.81 -17.70 -27.82
CA TYR A 305 -19.38 -19.08 -27.81
C TYR A 305 -19.28 -19.59 -26.37
N LYS A 306 -19.95 -20.69 -26.05
CA LYS A 306 -19.90 -21.33 -24.73
C LYS A 306 -18.74 -22.30 -24.71
N PHE A 307 -17.78 -22.05 -23.82
CA PHE A 307 -16.61 -22.91 -23.68
C PHE A 307 -17.03 -24.31 -23.23
N ASN A 308 -16.35 -25.31 -23.78
CA ASN A 308 -16.48 -26.69 -23.34
C ASN A 308 -15.12 -27.13 -22.73
N PRO A 309 -15.02 -27.27 -21.40
CA PRO A 309 -13.77 -27.65 -20.75
C PRO A 309 -13.22 -29.03 -21.20
N THR A 310 -14.08 -29.90 -21.76
CA THR A 310 -13.68 -31.26 -22.16
C THR A 310 -13.37 -31.40 -23.65
N ALA A 311 -13.69 -30.40 -24.47
CA ALA A 311 -13.38 -30.43 -25.89
C ALA A 311 -13.18 -29.00 -26.44
N PRO A 312 -12.03 -28.72 -27.07
CA PRO A 312 -11.75 -27.40 -27.62
C PRO A 312 -12.65 -27.09 -28.82
N PHE A 313 -12.74 -25.81 -29.15
CA PHE A 313 -13.47 -25.32 -30.30
C PHE A 313 -12.90 -25.92 -31.59
N GLN A 314 -13.76 -26.59 -32.35
CA GLN A 314 -13.47 -27.00 -33.71
C GLN A 314 -14.22 -26.10 -34.70
N PRO A 315 -13.50 -25.38 -35.58
CA PRO A 315 -14.15 -24.60 -36.62
C PRO A 315 -14.90 -25.53 -37.58
N ASP A 316 -16.06 -25.09 -38.04
CA ASP A 316 -16.85 -25.75 -39.08
C ASP A 316 -15.97 -25.97 -40.33
N GLU A 317 -15.97 -27.16 -40.94
CA GLU A 317 -15.03 -27.53 -42.03
C GLU A 317 -15.04 -26.51 -43.19
N GLN A 318 -16.20 -25.90 -43.46
CA GLN A 318 -16.37 -24.86 -44.48
C GLN A 318 -15.78 -23.50 -44.06
N LYS A 319 -15.83 -23.14 -42.76
CA LYS A 319 -15.23 -21.91 -42.20
C LYS A 319 -13.73 -22.04 -41.98
N ALA A 320 -13.22 -23.25 -41.68
CA ALA A 320 -11.79 -23.51 -41.52
C ALA A 320 -10.97 -23.21 -42.80
N SER A 321 -11.61 -23.22 -43.98
CA SER A 321 -10.96 -22.94 -45.25
C SER A 321 -10.71 -21.45 -45.54
N LYS A 322 -11.36 -20.52 -44.81
CA LYS A 322 -11.20 -19.07 -45.03
C LYS A 322 -10.50 -18.43 -43.84
N PRO A 323 -9.33 -17.81 -44.02
CA PRO A 323 -8.68 -17.06 -42.94
C PRO A 323 -9.58 -15.89 -42.52
N ALA A 324 -9.73 -15.69 -41.20
CA ALA A 324 -10.45 -14.54 -40.69
C ALA A 324 -9.80 -13.23 -41.15
N SER A 325 -10.62 -12.20 -41.33
CA SER A 325 -10.12 -10.87 -41.64
C SER A 325 -9.27 -10.32 -40.49
N LEU A 326 -8.33 -9.40 -40.80
CA LEU A 326 -7.48 -8.80 -39.78
C LEU A 326 -8.32 -8.16 -38.65
N GLN A 327 -9.45 -7.53 -38.99
CA GLN A 327 -10.39 -6.94 -38.04
C GLN A 327 -10.98 -7.94 -37.03
N GLU A 328 -11.07 -9.23 -37.37
CA GLU A 328 -11.61 -10.28 -36.50
C GLU A 328 -10.55 -10.85 -35.54
N LYS A 329 -9.27 -10.72 -35.90
CA LYS A 329 -8.14 -11.20 -35.09
C LYS A 329 -7.95 -10.39 -33.82
N ILE A 330 -7.21 -10.96 -32.88
CA ILE A 330 -6.76 -10.26 -31.67
C ILE A 330 -5.49 -9.47 -31.99
N HIS A 331 -5.45 -8.24 -31.49
CA HIS A 331 -4.38 -7.28 -31.78
C HIS A 331 -3.48 -7.02 -30.57
N CYS A 332 -3.97 -7.30 -29.36
CA CYS A 332 -3.21 -7.22 -28.12
C CYS A 332 -3.75 -8.23 -27.13
N VAL A 333 -2.88 -8.87 -26.36
CA VAL A 333 -3.27 -9.75 -25.25
C VAL A 333 -2.86 -9.14 -23.91
N VAL A 334 -3.78 -9.21 -22.95
CA VAL A 334 -3.61 -8.70 -21.60
C VAL A 334 -3.75 -9.85 -20.62
N TYR A 335 -2.66 -10.19 -19.93
CA TYR A 335 -2.68 -11.09 -18.79
C TYR A 335 -3.21 -10.36 -17.56
N VAL A 336 -4.39 -10.75 -17.07
CA VAL A 336 -5.00 -10.18 -15.87
C VAL A 336 -4.64 -11.04 -14.67
N ILE A 337 -3.86 -10.48 -13.74
CA ILE A 337 -3.29 -11.17 -12.59
C ILE A 337 -3.69 -10.46 -11.29
N ASP A 338 -4.21 -11.23 -10.35
CA ASP A 338 -4.57 -10.76 -9.00
C ASP A 338 -3.31 -10.53 -8.16
N ALA A 339 -3.07 -9.28 -7.74
CA ALA A 339 -1.89 -8.91 -6.97
C ALA A 339 -1.74 -9.67 -5.64
N THR A 340 -2.86 -10.06 -5.03
CA THR A 340 -2.89 -10.81 -3.76
C THR A 340 -2.42 -12.26 -3.93
N LYS A 341 -2.44 -12.79 -5.16
CA LYS A 341 -2.18 -14.20 -5.46
C LYS A 341 -0.90 -14.45 -6.24
N ILE A 342 -0.12 -13.42 -6.59
CA ILE A 342 1.12 -13.57 -7.38
C ILE A 342 2.08 -14.59 -6.75
N SER A 343 2.31 -14.49 -5.44
CA SER A 343 3.24 -15.40 -4.75
C SER A 343 2.69 -16.81 -4.55
N LEU A 344 1.39 -17.00 -4.75
CA LEU A 344 0.68 -18.27 -4.65
C LEU A 344 0.44 -18.91 -6.03
N MET A 345 0.98 -18.33 -7.11
CA MET A 345 0.86 -18.89 -8.45
C MET A 345 1.60 -20.23 -8.50
N SER A 346 0.90 -21.27 -8.94
CA SER A 346 1.45 -22.62 -9.05
C SER A 346 2.27 -22.80 -10.34
N ASP A 347 3.23 -23.72 -10.28
CA ASP A 347 4.07 -24.06 -11.43
C ASP A 347 3.25 -24.46 -12.66
N LYS A 348 2.14 -25.20 -12.47
CA LYS A 348 1.24 -25.60 -13.57
C LYS A 348 0.58 -24.41 -14.27
N LEU A 349 0.16 -23.41 -13.50
CA LEU A 349 -0.43 -22.21 -14.06
C LEU A 349 0.64 -21.37 -14.78
N GLU A 350 1.85 -21.28 -14.23
CA GLU A 350 2.99 -20.63 -14.88
C GLU A 350 3.34 -21.30 -16.21
N GLU A 351 3.42 -22.64 -16.24
CA GLU A 351 3.64 -23.42 -17.46
C GLU A 351 2.56 -23.13 -18.50
N LYS A 352 1.28 -23.13 -18.11
CA LYS A 352 0.16 -22.82 -19.02
C LYS A 352 0.27 -21.40 -19.59
N LEU A 353 0.62 -20.41 -18.77
CA LEU A 353 0.84 -19.03 -19.20
C LEU A 353 2.07 -18.90 -20.11
N ALA A 354 3.14 -19.67 -19.84
CA ALA A 354 4.33 -19.72 -20.67
C ALA A 354 4.06 -20.32 -22.07
N VAL A 355 3.21 -21.35 -22.16
CA VAL A 355 2.76 -21.91 -23.45
C VAL A 355 1.97 -20.87 -24.24
N ILE A 356 1.01 -20.18 -23.60
CA ILE A 356 0.25 -19.10 -24.25
C ILE A 356 1.21 -18.02 -24.74
N ARG A 357 2.16 -17.58 -23.90
CA ARG A 357 3.16 -16.58 -24.27
C ARG A 357 3.98 -17.01 -25.48
N SER A 358 4.40 -18.28 -25.52
CA SER A 358 5.14 -18.82 -26.67
C SER A 358 4.33 -18.76 -27.97
N GLN A 359 3.01 -19.00 -27.90
CA GLN A 359 2.12 -18.85 -29.05
C GLN A 359 1.93 -17.39 -29.47
N LEU A 360 1.85 -16.46 -28.51
CA LEU A 360 1.75 -15.03 -28.84
C LEU A 360 3.02 -14.51 -29.51
N ASN A 361 4.18 -14.89 -28.99
CA ASN A 361 5.47 -14.54 -29.58
C ASN A 361 5.62 -15.06 -31.01
N SER A 362 5.15 -16.28 -31.32
CA SER A 362 5.22 -16.82 -32.68
C SER A 362 4.26 -16.13 -33.65
N LEU A 363 3.20 -15.51 -33.14
CA LEU A 363 2.25 -14.70 -33.93
C LEU A 363 2.63 -13.21 -33.96
N GLY A 364 3.67 -12.79 -33.25
CA GLY A 364 4.06 -11.38 -33.12
C GLY A 364 3.07 -10.52 -32.33
N ILE A 365 2.09 -11.11 -31.63
CA ILE A 365 1.05 -10.35 -30.94
C ILE A 365 1.60 -9.71 -29.67
N SER A 366 1.47 -8.39 -29.56
CA SER A 366 1.87 -7.63 -28.38
C SER A 366 1.13 -8.09 -27.12
N GLN A 367 1.87 -8.17 -26.01
CA GLN A 367 1.38 -8.67 -24.74
C GLN A 367 1.76 -7.78 -23.55
N MET A 368 0.86 -7.66 -22.59
CA MET A 368 1.08 -6.92 -21.35
C MET A 368 0.39 -7.58 -20.15
N VAL A 369 0.71 -7.12 -18.95
CA VAL A 369 0.12 -7.60 -17.70
C VAL A 369 -0.66 -6.48 -17.03
N LEU A 370 -1.89 -6.79 -16.67
CA LEU A 370 -2.73 -5.97 -15.81
C LEU A 370 -2.74 -6.60 -14.41
N MET A 371 -2.09 -5.94 -13.47
CA MET A 371 -2.01 -6.39 -12.08
C MET A 371 -3.16 -5.75 -11.29
N THR A 372 -4.21 -6.50 -11.00
CA THR A 372 -5.46 -6.01 -10.38
C THR A 372 -5.44 -6.19 -8.86
N LYS A 373 -6.41 -5.60 -8.15
CA LYS A 373 -6.57 -5.70 -6.68
C LYS A 373 -5.36 -5.20 -5.90
N VAL A 374 -4.74 -4.15 -6.42
CA VAL A 374 -3.57 -3.50 -5.83
C VAL A 374 -3.89 -2.82 -4.50
N ASP A 375 -5.15 -2.41 -4.35
CA ASP A 375 -5.76 -1.89 -3.13
C ASP A 375 -5.95 -2.98 -2.07
N GLU A 376 -6.33 -4.20 -2.45
CA GLU A 376 -6.47 -5.30 -1.48
C GLU A 376 -5.12 -5.82 -0.96
N THR A 377 -4.05 -5.72 -1.75
CA THR A 377 -2.72 -6.22 -1.34
C THR A 377 -1.88 -5.19 -0.57
N CYS A 378 -2.21 -3.90 -0.64
CA CYS A 378 -1.40 -2.83 -0.05
C CYS A 378 -2.26 -1.77 0.64
N PRO A 379 -2.29 -1.72 1.99
CA PRO A 379 -3.09 -0.75 2.75
C PRO A 379 -2.78 0.71 2.41
N HIS A 380 -1.51 1.02 2.09
CA HIS A 380 -1.12 2.38 1.67
C HIS A 380 -1.78 2.81 0.35
N VAL A 381 -1.99 1.86 -0.58
CA VAL A 381 -2.66 2.10 -1.86
C VAL A 381 -4.17 2.06 -1.70
N GLN A 382 -4.68 1.23 -0.79
CA GLN A 382 -6.10 1.22 -0.42
C GLN A 382 -6.55 2.59 0.11
N ASN A 383 -5.73 3.19 0.99
CA ASN A 383 -6.04 4.48 1.61
C ASN A 383 -5.90 5.65 0.62
N ASP A 384 -4.87 5.63 -0.23
CA ASP A 384 -4.71 6.59 -1.31
C ASP A 384 -4.05 5.93 -2.53
N LEU A 385 -4.83 5.81 -3.60
CA LEU A 385 -4.44 5.19 -4.86
C LEU A 385 -3.25 5.91 -5.53
N GLN A 386 -2.97 7.17 -5.17
CA GLN A 386 -1.81 7.90 -5.68
C GLN A 386 -0.48 7.28 -5.22
N ASN A 387 -0.48 6.54 -4.12
CA ASN A 387 0.70 5.86 -3.60
C ASN A 387 1.09 4.61 -4.40
N ILE A 388 0.33 4.23 -5.43
CA ILE A 388 0.56 3.00 -6.20
C ILE A 388 1.96 2.92 -6.82
N TYR A 389 2.52 4.05 -7.27
CA TYR A 389 3.87 4.14 -7.84
C TYR A 389 4.93 4.63 -6.85
N GLU A 390 4.55 4.86 -5.59
CA GLU A 390 5.45 5.20 -4.48
C GLU A 390 5.66 3.99 -3.53
N SER A 391 4.72 3.04 -3.49
CA SER A 391 4.76 1.83 -2.65
C SER A 391 5.79 0.77 -3.07
N SER A 392 6.98 0.74 -2.46
CA SER A 392 8.02 -0.27 -2.73
C SER A 392 7.51 -1.73 -2.75
N TYR A 393 6.45 -2.04 -2.01
CA TYR A 393 5.75 -3.32 -2.06
C TYR A 393 5.08 -3.58 -3.43
N ILE A 394 4.32 -2.63 -3.98
CA ILE A 394 3.74 -2.74 -5.33
C ILE A 394 4.84 -2.87 -6.38
N LYS A 395 5.95 -2.13 -6.24
CA LYS A 395 7.11 -2.26 -7.15
C LYS A 395 7.66 -3.68 -7.16
N THR A 396 7.83 -4.27 -5.98
CA THR A 396 8.30 -5.64 -5.82
C THR A 396 7.32 -6.63 -6.47
N LYS A 397 6.01 -6.46 -6.29
CA LYS A 397 4.99 -7.30 -6.94
C LYS A 397 4.99 -7.18 -8.46
N VAL A 398 5.18 -5.97 -8.97
CA VAL A 398 5.36 -5.71 -10.40
C VAL A 398 6.59 -6.43 -10.96
N GLN A 399 7.71 -6.43 -10.23
CA GLN A 399 8.93 -7.15 -10.61
C GLN A 399 8.73 -8.68 -10.53
N GLU A 400 8.05 -9.17 -9.50
CA GLU A 400 7.75 -10.59 -9.31
C GLU A 400 6.92 -11.15 -10.47
N VAL A 401 5.82 -10.49 -10.83
CA VAL A 401 4.95 -10.94 -11.94
C VAL A 401 5.64 -10.77 -13.30
N SER A 402 6.44 -9.71 -13.48
CA SER A 402 7.27 -9.51 -14.68
C SER A 402 8.24 -10.67 -14.88
N SER A 403 8.92 -11.11 -13.81
CA SER A 403 9.86 -12.24 -13.86
C SER A 403 9.15 -13.55 -14.18
N ARG A 404 8.03 -13.86 -13.51
CA ARG A 404 7.29 -15.12 -13.70
C ARG A 404 6.71 -15.24 -15.12
N LEU A 405 6.09 -14.17 -15.63
CA LEU A 405 5.51 -14.15 -16.97
C LEU A 405 6.53 -13.82 -18.06
N GLY A 406 7.77 -13.48 -17.71
CA GLY A 406 8.84 -13.05 -18.62
C GLY A 406 8.40 -11.95 -19.59
N VAL A 407 7.69 -10.95 -19.07
CA VAL A 407 7.37 -9.71 -19.79
C VAL A 407 8.19 -8.56 -19.22
N PRO A 408 8.54 -7.53 -20.01
CA PRO A 408 9.25 -6.37 -19.49
C PRO A 408 8.48 -5.70 -18.35
N VAL A 409 9.19 -5.18 -17.33
CA VAL A 409 8.59 -4.47 -16.20
C VAL A 409 7.69 -3.34 -16.70
N SER A 410 8.09 -2.62 -17.75
CA SER A 410 7.30 -1.56 -18.40
C SER A 410 5.92 -2.01 -18.89
N CYS A 411 5.74 -3.29 -19.22
CA CYS A 411 4.48 -3.87 -19.68
C CYS A 411 3.59 -4.38 -18.54
N VAL A 412 3.99 -4.23 -17.27
CA VAL A 412 3.16 -4.57 -16.12
C VAL A 412 2.53 -3.31 -15.55
N LEU A 413 1.20 -3.21 -15.64
CA LEU A 413 0.45 -2.05 -15.15
C LEU A 413 -0.43 -2.44 -13.94
N PRO A 414 -0.15 -1.87 -12.76
CA PRO A 414 -0.99 -2.02 -11.59
C PRO A 414 -2.27 -1.16 -11.73
N VAL A 415 -3.44 -1.75 -11.47
CA VAL A 415 -4.74 -1.06 -11.53
C VAL A 415 -5.68 -1.48 -10.39
N LYS A 416 -6.62 -0.59 -10.07
CA LYS A 416 -7.79 -0.87 -9.26
C LYS A 416 -9.01 -0.91 -10.18
N ASN A 417 -9.84 -1.95 -10.06
CA ASN A 417 -11.12 -2.03 -10.75
C ASN A 417 -12.22 -1.50 -9.83
N TYR A 418 -13.27 -0.92 -10.41
CA TYR A 418 -14.51 -0.65 -9.67
C TYR A 418 -15.12 -1.97 -9.22
N SER A 419 -15.35 -2.09 -7.92
CA SER A 419 -15.88 -3.32 -7.32
C SER A 419 -16.79 -3.08 -6.13
N GLN A 420 -16.51 -2.04 -5.33
CA GLN A 420 -17.28 -1.68 -4.13
C GLN A 420 -17.92 -0.30 -4.25
N GLU A 421 -17.38 0.54 -5.13
CA GLU A 421 -17.79 1.91 -5.33
C GLU A 421 -19.12 1.99 -6.08
N LEU A 422 -19.96 2.95 -5.69
CA LEU A 422 -21.20 3.29 -6.40
C LEU A 422 -20.99 4.39 -7.43
N GLU A 423 -19.96 5.22 -7.23
CA GLU A 423 -19.65 6.39 -8.03
C GLU A 423 -18.23 6.29 -8.62
N LEU A 424 -17.98 7.04 -9.69
CA LEU A 424 -16.67 7.09 -10.32
C LEU A 424 -15.70 7.95 -9.49
N GLU A 425 -14.46 7.49 -9.39
CA GLU A 425 -13.36 8.16 -8.70
C GLU A 425 -12.26 8.55 -9.69
N LEU A 426 -11.80 9.80 -9.60
CA LEU A 426 -10.82 10.36 -10.54
C LEU A 426 -9.54 9.51 -10.66
N ASN A 427 -8.96 9.09 -9.53
CA ASN A 427 -7.70 8.36 -9.52
C ASN A 427 -7.84 6.96 -10.14
N CYS A 428 -8.97 6.30 -9.89
CA CYS A 428 -9.30 5.01 -10.49
C CYS A 428 -9.43 5.15 -12.01
N ASP A 429 -10.19 6.15 -12.48
CA ASP A 429 -10.35 6.44 -13.90
C ASP A 429 -9.01 6.69 -14.60
N VAL A 430 -8.12 7.49 -13.99
CA VAL A 430 -6.79 7.79 -14.57
C VAL A 430 -5.97 6.51 -14.75
N LEU A 431 -5.95 5.60 -13.76
CA LEU A 431 -5.23 4.33 -13.89
C LEU A 431 -5.80 3.43 -14.98
N LEU A 432 -7.13 3.26 -15.00
CA LEU A 432 -7.83 2.43 -15.97
C LEU A 432 -7.62 2.94 -17.40
N LEU A 433 -7.75 4.26 -17.61
CA LEU A 433 -7.55 4.90 -18.91
C LEU A 433 -6.08 4.86 -19.34
N THR A 434 -5.14 5.03 -18.42
CA THR A 434 -3.71 4.89 -18.71
C THR A 434 -3.41 3.47 -19.20
N ALA A 435 -3.99 2.45 -18.54
CA ALA A 435 -3.80 1.06 -18.95
C ALA A 435 -4.38 0.77 -20.33
N LEU A 436 -5.61 1.24 -20.59
CA LEU A 436 -6.24 1.10 -21.90
C LEU A 436 -5.44 1.84 -23.00
N GLN A 437 -4.91 3.03 -22.72
CA GLN A 437 -4.07 3.75 -23.68
C GLN A 437 -2.81 2.95 -24.03
N GLN A 438 -2.16 2.28 -23.06
CA GLN A 438 -1.02 1.41 -23.36
C GLN A 438 -1.43 0.18 -24.18
N MET A 439 -2.60 -0.42 -23.91
CA MET A 439 -3.12 -1.53 -24.72
C MET A 439 -3.31 -1.13 -26.18
N LEU A 440 -3.81 0.08 -26.44
CA LEU A 440 -3.99 0.58 -27.81
C LEU A 440 -2.66 0.83 -28.51
N ARG A 441 -1.67 1.41 -27.81
CA ARG A 441 -0.31 1.61 -28.37
C ARG A 441 0.36 0.29 -28.74
N LEU A 442 0.26 -0.71 -27.86
CA LEU A 442 0.80 -2.05 -28.14
C LEU A 442 0.10 -2.74 -29.31
N ALA A 443 -1.19 -2.49 -29.50
CA ALA A 443 -1.91 -3.00 -30.65
C ALA A 443 -1.51 -2.28 -31.95
N ASP A 444 -1.25 -0.98 -31.90
CA ASP A 444 -0.69 -0.23 -33.03
C ASP A 444 0.69 -0.78 -33.43
N ASP A 445 1.58 -1.06 -32.46
CA ASP A 445 2.89 -1.67 -32.74
C ASP A 445 2.75 -3.01 -33.50
N TYR A 446 1.78 -3.85 -33.11
CA TYR A 446 1.48 -5.10 -33.82
C TYR A 446 0.92 -4.86 -35.22
N LEU A 447 0.02 -3.89 -35.36
CA LEU A 447 -0.58 -3.54 -36.64
C LEU A 447 0.48 -3.00 -37.62
N ASP A 448 1.41 -2.17 -37.17
CA ASP A 448 2.51 -1.65 -37.98
C ASP A 448 3.41 -2.78 -38.52
N ASP A 449 3.72 -3.78 -37.70
CA ASP A 449 4.52 -4.94 -38.12
C ASP A 449 3.79 -5.80 -39.17
N VAL A 450 2.46 -5.92 -39.05
CA VAL A 450 1.63 -6.67 -40.01
C VAL A 450 1.49 -5.95 -41.35
N ASP A 451 1.45 -4.61 -41.37
CA ASP A 451 1.37 -3.81 -42.61
C ASP A 451 2.64 -3.89 -43.46
N LEU A 452 3.78 -4.28 -42.86
CA LEU A 452 5.07 -4.45 -43.53
C LEU A 452 5.24 -5.81 -44.22
N ILE A 453 4.28 -6.73 -44.06
CA ILE A 453 4.26 -8.10 -44.62
C ILE A 453 3.21 -8.18 -45.73
#